data_AF-A0A2S6XCY0-F1
#
_entry.id   AF-A0A2S6XCY0-F1
#
_cell.length_a   1.000
_cell.length_b   1.000
_cell.length_c   1.000
_cell.angle_alpha   90.00
_cell.angle_beta   90.00
_cell.angle_gamma   90.00
#
_symmetry.space_group_name_H-M   'P 1'
#
loop_
_entity.id
_entity.type
_entity.pdbx_description
1 polymer ?
#
loop_
_entity_poly.entity_id
_entity_poly.type
_entity_poly.pdbx_seq_one_letter_code
_entity_poly.pdbx_strand_id
1 'polypeptide(L)'
;MPGLQLVGRPERAILSISTALVPAPPRPAPVVHDVNGYYARLGVPPTATKREIREAYQARDGQSSAELTRIFKTLINADRRAAYDAKQPGTTHFDASTVETIMRSAALQAARQNAEYGTETTARDILSTLTDATGKPLLEFLASDPADGFHDDETRDRQPSSSPPDTWAYSYLLLGSTCDDVARLAQWQEGLAQALRGREISGFTVGFHAAGDAPFLVAKDLGTPVFFLHEDQPVTEELIAAAATAAG
;
A
#
# COMPACT_ATOMS: atom_id res chain seq x y z
N MET A 1 -10.10 10.17 37.11
CA MET A 1 -9.16 9.34 36.34
C MET A 1 -9.82 8.92 35.02
N PRO A 2 -9.64 9.68 33.93
CA PRO A 2 -9.86 9.17 32.59
C PRO A 2 -8.53 9.10 31.83
N GLY A 3 -8.19 7.90 31.37
CA GLY A 3 -6.97 7.62 30.61
C GLY A 3 -7.00 8.22 29.21
N LEU A 4 -5.82 8.63 28.74
CA LEU A 4 -5.61 9.04 27.36
C LEU A 4 -5.97 7.87 26.44
N GLN A 5 -6.95 8.10 25.57
CA GLN A 5 -7.51 7.12 24.66
C GLN A 5 -6.78 7.24 23.33
N LEU A 6 -6.12 6.16 22.90
CA LEU A 6 -5.51 6.06 21.57
C LEU A 6 -6.63 6.04 20.52
N VAL A 7 -6.75 7.12 19.75
CA VAL A 7 -7.63 7.18 18.57
C VAL A 7 -6.79 6.84 17.36
N GLY A 8 -6.72 5.55 17.01
CA GLY A 8 -6.05 5.06 15.81
C GLY A 8 -5.93 3.54 15.79
N ARG A 9 -6.15 2.93 14.62
CA ARG A 9 -5.97 1.49 14.43
C ARG A 9 -4.46 1.16 14.35
N PRO A 10 -3.92 0.27 15.18
CA PRO A 10 -2.50 -0.10 15.16
C PRO A 10 -2.07 -0.75 13.83
N GLU A 11 -3.02 -1.28 13.04
CA GLU A 11 -2.79 -1.83 11.70
C GLU A 11 -2.58 -0.78 10.57
N ARG A 12 -2.42 0.51 10.90
CA ARG A 12 -2.14 1.59 9.93
C ARG A 12 -0.96 2.50 10.28
N ALA A 13 0.00 2.00 11.06
CA ALA A 13 1.28 2.68 11.28
C ALA A 13 2.07 2.78 9.95
N ILE A 14 2.16 3.98 9.38
CA ILE A 14 2.93 4.28 8.16
C ILE A 14 4.35 4.65 8.59
N LEU A 15 5.22 3.63 8.49
CA LEU A 15 6.67 3.64 8.50
C LEU A 15 7.32 4.95 7.97
N SER A 16 7.73 5.84 8.87
CA SER A 16 8.59 7.01 8.59
C SER A 16 10.04 6.64 8.21
N ILE A 17 10.54 7.23 7.11
CA ILE A 17 11.96 7.23 6.73
C ILE A 17 12.53 8.66 6.81
N SER A 18 13.12 9.02 7.94
CA SER A 18 14.08 10.14 8.03
C SER A 18 15.30 9.71 8.86
N THR A 19 16.48 10.03 8.33
CA THR A 19 17.80 9.61 8.83
C THR A 19 18.59 10.78 9.41
N ALA A 20 18.86 10.74 10.71
CA ALA A 20 20.12 11.23 11.27
C ALA A 20 20.66 10.22 12.30
N LEU A 21 21.63 9.43 11.85
CA LEU A 21 22.60 8.58 12.55
C LEU A 21 22.11 7.72 13.73
N VAL A 22 21.33 6.71 13.40
CA VAL A 22 21.58 5.34 13.89
C VAL A 22 21.79 4.52 12.62
N PRO A 23 22.81 3.65 12.49
CA PRO A 23 22.80 2.63 11.45
C PRO A 23 21.56 1.79 11.69
N ALA A 24 20.47 2.14 10.99
CA ALA A 24 19.22 1.44 11.10
C ALA A 24 19.55 -0.01 10.74
N PRO A 25 19.26 -0.99 11.61
CA PRO A 25 19.21 -2.36 11.13
C PRO A 25 18.29 -2.35 9.90
N PRO A 26 18.64 -3.06 8.81
CA PRO A 26 17.85 -3.03 7.58
C PRO A 26 16.40 -3.22 8.00
N ARG A 27 15.54 -2.24 7.66
CA ARG A 27 14.10 -2.33 7.90
C ARG A 27 13.71 -3.77 7.57
N PRO A 28 13.12 -4.54 8.50
CA PRO A 28 12.68 -5.87 8.16
C PRO A 28 11.80 -5.71 6.92
N ALA A 29 12.17 -6.38 5.83
CA ALA A 29 11.41 -6.31 4.59
C ALA A 29 9.93 -6.56 4.95
N PRO A 30 8.99 -5.77 4.40
CA PRO A 30 7.57 -5.98 4.68
C PRO A 30 7.27 -7.46 4.50
N VAL A 31 6.66 -8.07 5.52
CA VAL A 31 6.43 -9.52 5.54
C VAL A 31 5.46 -9.85 4.42
N VAL A 32 5.99 -10.46 3.35
CA VAL A 32 5.18 -10.91 2.23
C VAL A 32 4.60 -12.28 2.57
N HIS A 33 3.27 -12.36 2.60
CA HIS A 33 2.55 -13.56 3.02
C HIS A 33 2.32 -14.59 1.91
N ASP A 34 2.76 -14.30 0.68
CA ASP A 34 2.58 -15.14 -0.51
C ASP A 34 1.19 -15.78 -0.60
N VAL A 35 0.15 -14.95 -0.56
CA VAL A 35 -1.24 -15.39 -0.33
C VAL A 35 -1.77 -16.43 -1.32
N ASN A 36 -1.29 -16.42 -2.57
CA ASN A 36 -1.64 -17.42 -3.59
C ASN A 36 -0.50 -18.43 -3.85
N GLY A 37 0.62 -18.33 -3.14
CA GLY A 37 1.78 -19.20 -3.33
C GLY A 37 2.58 -18.92 -4.61
N TYR A 38 2.49 -17.72 -5.19
CA TYR A 38 3.19 -17.35 -6.43
C TYR A 38 4.71 -17.49 -6.32
N TYR A 39 5.30 -16.97 -5.25
CA TYR A 39 6.74 -17.07 -5.02
C TYR A 39 7.16 -18.52 -4.79
N ALA A 40 6.38 -19.28 -4.00
CA ALA A 40 6.62 -20.70 -3.74
C ALA A 40 6.55 -21.56 -5.01
N ARG A 41 5.54 -21.34 -5.88
CA ARG A 41 5.37 -22.08 -7.14
C ARG A 41 6.47 -21.76 -8.15
N LEU A 42 6.89 -20.50 -8.23
CA LEU A 42 8.04 -20.10 -9.04
C LEU A 42 9.37 -20.47 -8.38
N GLY A 43 9.36 -20.90 -7.12
CA GLY A 43 10.50 -21.32 -6.31
C GLY A 43 11.54 -20.22 -6.10
N VAL A 44 11.08 -19.00 -5.84
CA VAL A 44 11.91 -17.84 -5.53
C VAL A 44 11.47 -17.21 -4.21
N PRO A 45 12.36 -16.52 -3.48
CA PRO A 45 11.93 -15.78 -2.29
C PRO A 45 11.11 -14.53 -2.67
N PRO A 46 10.27 -14.00 -1.78
CA PRO A 46 9.54 -12.74 -2.01
C PRO A 46 10.44 -11.53 -2.30
N THR A 47 11.71 -11.58 -1.88
CA THR A 47 12.72 -10.55 -2.14
C THR A 47 13.40 -10.70 -3.50
N ALA A 48 13.01 -11.68 -4.33
CA ALA A 48 13.66 -11.96 -5.60
C ALA A 48 13.60 -10.77 -6.57
N THR A 49 14.73 -10.47 -7.21
CA THR A 49 14.86 -9.47 -8.26
C THR A 49 14.11 -9.91 -9.52
N LYS A 50 13.80 -8.95 -10.42
CA LYS A 50 13.19 -9.26 -11.73
C LYS A 50 14.02 -10.27 -12.53
N ARG A 51 15.36 -10.21 -12.39
CA ARG A 51 16.27 -11.16 -13.05
C ARG A 51 16.08 -12.57 -12.50
N GLU A 52 16.12 -12.75 -11.18
CA GLU A 52 15.94 -14.06 -10.53
C GLU A 52 14.56 -14.66 -10.84
N ILE A 53 13.51 -13.83 -10.92
CA ILE A 53 12.17 -14.25 -11.34
C ILE A 53 12.17 -14.78 -12.78
N ARG A 54 12.83 -14.09 -13.72
CA ARG A 54 12.97 -14.55 -15.12
C ARG A 54 13.74 -15.86 -15.22
N GLU A 55 14.87 -15.95 -14.52
CA GLU A 55 15.70 -17.15 -14.49
C GLU A 55 14.94 -18.35 -13.93
N ALA A 56 14.21 -18.17 -12.82
CA ALA A 56 13.40 -19.23 -12.21
C ALA A 56 12.22 -19.66 -13.09
N TYR A 57 11.60 -18.72 -13.81
CA TYR A 57 10.57 -19.02 -14.80
C TYR A 57 11.11 -19.88 -15.95
N GLN A 58 12.26 -19.51 -16.52
CA GLN A 58 12.91 -20.27 -17.59
C GLN A 58 13.37 -21.65 -17.13
N ALA A 59 13.97 -21.75 -15.95
CA ALA A 59 14.48 -23.00 -15.38
C ALA A 59 13.37 -24.05 -15.13
N ARG A 60 12.10 -23.60 -15.01
CA ARG A 60 10.93 -24.46 -14.79
C ARG A 60 10.13 -24.76 -16.07
N ASP A 61 10.69 -24.50 -17.25
CA ASP A 61 9.98 -24.61 -18.53
C ASP A 61 8.66 -23.81 -18.52
N GLY A 62 8.70 -22.60 -17.96
CA GLY A 62 7.51 -21.81 -17.70
C GLY A 62 6.67 -21.49 -18.93
N GLN A 63 7.29 -21.43 -20.12
CA GLN A 63 6.62 -21.25 -21.41
C GLN A 63 5.60 -22.35 -21.74
N SER A 64 5.81 -23.56 -21.22
CA SER A 64 4.91 -24.70 -21.40
C SER A 64 3.79 -24.74 -20.37
N SER A 65 3.81 -23.83 -19.38
CA SER A 65 2.84 -23.78 -18.29
C SER A 65 2.10 -22.45 -18.26
N ALA A 66 0.81 -22.50 -18.61
CA ALA A 66 -0.07 -21.34 -18.53
C ALA A 66 -0.18 -20.78 -17.10
N GLU A 67 -0.05 -21.63 -16.08
CA GLU A 67 -0.02 -21.20 -14.69
C GLU A 67 1.25 -20.39 -14.38
N LEU A 68 2.43 -20.94 -14.69
CA LEU A 68 3.70 -20.25 -14.44
C LEU A 68 3.82 -18.96 -15.24
N THR A 69 3.30 -18.93 -16.47
CA THR A 69 3.26 -17.73 -17.31
C THR A 69 2.47 -16.60 -16.63
N ARG A 70 1.32 -16.92 -16.02
CA ARG A 70 0.49 -15.95 -15.30
C ARG A 70 1.18 -15.45 -14.03
N ILE A 71 1.72 -16.36 -13.23
CA ILE A 71 2.51 -16.02 -12.03
C ILE A 71 3.65 -15.09 -12.41
N PHE A 72 4.40 -15.43 -13.45
CA PHE A 72 5.49 -14.63 -13.98
C PHE A 72 5.03 -13.23 -14.42
N LYS A 73 3.94 -13.13 -15.19
CA LYS A 73 3.35 -11.84 -15.60
C LYS A 73 2.98 -10.96 -14.40
N THR A 74 2.43 -11.55 -13.34
CA THR A 74 2.08 -10.81 -12.11
C THR A 74 3.34 -10.33 -11.38
N LEU A 75 4.34 -11.21 -11.19
CA LEU A 75 5.54 -10.89 -10.42
C LEU A 75 6.54 -9.99 -11.16
N ILE A 76 6.53 -9.96 -12.51
CA ILE A 76 7.43 -9.11 -13.29
C ILE A 76 6.93 -7.66 -13.38
N ASN A 77 5.60 -7.48 -13.36
CA ASN A 77 4.96 -6.16 -13.33
C ASN A 77 5.02 -5.59 -11.91
N ALA A 78 5.64 -4.42 -11.74
CA ALA A 78 5.91 -3.86 -10.43
C ALA A 78 4.63 -3.53 -9.65
N ASP A 79 3.63 -2.93 -10.30
CA ASP A 79 2.37 -2.54 -9.66
C ASP A 79 1.57 -3.76 -9.22
N ARG A 80 1.46 -4.77 -10.10
CA ARG A 80 0.76 -6.02 -9.80
C ARG A 80 1.46 -6.79 -8.68
N ARG A 81 2.79 -6.83 -8.69
CA ARG A 81 3.60 -7.42 -7.61
C ARG A 81 3.39 -6.68 -6.29
N ALA A 82 3.44 -5.34 -6.29
CA ALA A 82 3.20 -4.55 -5.08
C ALA A 82 1.77 -4.76 -4.54
N ALA A 83 0.77 -4.80 -5.41
CA ALA A 83 -0.61 -5.10 -5.04
C ALA A 83 -0.81 -6.54 -4.53
N TYR A 84 0.00 -7.49 -4.99
CA TYR A 84 0.06 -8.85 -4.47
C TYR A 84 0.74 -8.91 -3.11
N ASP A 85 1.90 -8.27 -2.96
CA ASP A 85 2.70 -8.26 -1.73
C ASP A 85 1.99 -7.56 -0.56
N ALA A 86 1.12 -6.58 -0.86
CA ALA A 86 0.32 -5.87 0.12
C ALA A 86 -0.86 -6.69 0.70
N LYS A 87 -1.11 -7.91 0.21
CA LYS A 87 -2.25 -8.73 0.67
C LYS A 87 -1.99 -9.33 2.05
N GLN A 88 -3.02 -9.29 2.89
CA GLN A 88 -3.00 -9.88 4.23
C GLN A 88 -3.26 -11.40 4.17
N PRO A 89 -2.76 -12.17 5.15
CA PRO A 89 -3.08 -13.59 5.28
C PRO A 89 -4.60 -13.83 5.27
N GLY A 90 -5.04 -14.90 4.61
CA GLY A 90 -6.46 -15.23 4.49
C GLY A 90 -7.23 -14.40 3.44
N THR A 91 -6.57 -13.44 2.78
CA THR A 91 -7.13 -12.79 1.59
C THR A 91 -6.64 -13.48 0.32
N THR A 92 -7.44 -13.44 -0.75
CA THR A 92 -7.04 -13.96 -2.05
C THR A 92 -6.66 -12.80 -2.97
N HIS A 93 -5.56 -12.93 -3.69
CA HIS A 93 -5.28 -12.03 -4.81
C HIS A 93 -6.07 -12.53 -6.02
N PHE A 94 -7.07 -11.77 -6.45
CA PHE A 94 -7.83 -12.10 -7.64
C PHE A 94 -6.99 -11.80 -8.87
N ASP A 95 -6.56 -12.85 -9.57
CA ASP A 95 -6.00 -12.74 -10.91
C ASP A 95 -6.99 -13.31 -11.94
N ALA A 96 -6.69 -13.15 -13.22
CA ALA A 96 -7.52 -13.69 -14.30
C ALA A 96 -7.78 -15.20 -14.15
N SER A 97 -6.86 -15.96 -13.56
CA SER A 97 -7.02 -17.42 -13.35
C SER A 97 -8.00 -17.77 -12.25
N THR A 98 -7.94 -17.01 -11.16
CA THR A 98 -8.82 -17.13 -10.01
C THR A 98 -10.23 -16.81 -10.48
N VAL A 99 -10.36 -15.76 -11.28
CA VAL A 99 -11.66 -15.41 -11.83
C VAL A 99 -12.17 -16.46 -12.83
N GLU A 100 -11.32 -17.00 -13.71
CA GLU A 100 -11.71 -18.08 -14.62
C GLU A 100 -12.16 -19.33 -13.84
N THR A 101 -11.47 -19.67 -12.76
CA THR A 101 -11.80 -20.80 -11.89
C THR A 101 -13.13 -20.57 -11.18
N ILE A 102 -13.34 -19.37 -10.63
CA ILE A 102 -14.61 -18.97 -10.01
C ILE A 102 -15.73 -19.01 -11.05
N MET A 103 -15.52 -18.46 -12.25
CA MET A 103 -16.45 -18.52 -13.38
C MET A 103 -16.85 -19.95 -13.73
N ARG A 104 -15.87 -20.85 -13.83
CA ARG A 104 -16.13 -22.26 -14.14
C ARG A 104 -16.92 -22.95 -13.02
N SER A 105 -16.59 -22.65 -11.77
CA SER A 105 -17.35 -23.17 -10.62
C SER A 105 -18.79 -22.64 -10.58
N ALA A 106 -18.98 -21.35 -10.88
CA ALA A 106 -20.28 -20.70 -10.96
C ALA A 106 -21.11 -21.27 -12.11
N ALA A 107 -20.51 -21.52 -13.28
CA ALA A 107 -21.19 -22.17 -14.40
C ALA A 107 -21.65 -23.59 -14.05
N LEU A 108 -20.83 -24.38 -13.35
CA LEU A 108 -21.19 -25.71 -12.88
C LEU A 108 -22.33 -25.66 -11.85
N GLN A 109 -22.30 -24.69 -10.93
CA GLN A 109 -23.35 -24.51 -9.93
C GLN A 109 -24.67 -24.09 -10.57
N ALA A 110 -24.63 -23.16 -11.52
CA ALA A 110 -25.80 -22.74 -12.29
C ALA A 110 -26.41 -23.91 -13.06
N ALA A 111 -25.59 -24.73 -13.72
CA ALA A 111 -26.05 -25.92 -14.43
C ALA A 111 -26.76 -26.93 -13.50
N ARG A 112 -26.24 -27.12 -12.27
CA ARG A 112 -26.88 -27.99 -11.26
C ARG A 112 -28.23 -27.43 -10.81
N GLN A 113 -28.29 -26.14 -10.49
CA GLN A 113 -29.53 -25.48 -10.06
C GLN A 113 -30.61 -25.54 -11.15
N ASN A 114 -30.23 -25.29 -12.40
CA ASN A 114 -31.17 -25.36 -13.53
C ASN A 114 -31.67 -26.79 -13.76
N ALA A 115 -30.82 -27.81 -13.60
CA ALA A 115 -31.21 -29.20 -13.72
C ALA A 115 -32.12 -29.67 -12.57
N GLU A 116 -31.93 -29.16 -11.36
CA GLU A 116 -32.66 -29.57 -10.15
C GLU A 116 -33.98 -28.82 -9.97
N TYR A 117 -34.00 -27.52 -10.29
CA TYR A 117 -35.12 -26.62 -10.01
C TYR A 117 -35.80 -26.05 -11.27
N GLY A 118 -35.29 -26.35 -12.47
CA GLY A 118 -35.84 -25.82 -13.73
C GLY A 118 -35.66 -24.31 -13.89
N THR A 119 -34.69 -23.72 -13.20
CA THR A 119 -34.38 -22.29 -13.25
C THR A 119 -33.58 -21.92 -14.52
N GLU A 120 -33.52 -20.63 -14.85
CA GLU A 120 -32.66 -20.06 -15.91
C GLU A 120 -31.48 -19.27 -15.31
N THR A 121 -30.90 -19.77 -14.22
CA THR A 121 -29.77 -19.10 -13.56
C THR A 121 -28.51 -19.23 -14.40
N THR A 122 -27.79 -18.14 -14.64
CA THR A 122 -26.52 -18.15 -15.37
C THR A 122 -25.32 -18.04 -14.42
N ALA A 123 -24.11 -18.39 -14.92
CA ALA A 123 -22.87 -18.19 -14.17
C ALA A 123 -22.67 -16.73 -13.73
N ARG A 124 -23.16 -15.78 -14.55
CA ARG A 124 -23.09 -14.35 -14.29
C ARG A 124 -24.00 -13.93 -13.13
N ASP A 125 -25.16 -14.57 -13.00
CA ASP A 125 -26.10 -14.33 -11.89
C ASP A 125 -25.55 -14.86 -10.57
N ILE A 126 -24.84 -15.99 -10.58
CA ILE A 126 -24.15 -16.47 -9.38
C ILE A 126 -22.99 -15.54 -9.01
N LEU A 127 -22.20 -15.09 -9.98
CA LEU A 127 -21.09 -14.17 -9.74
C LEU A 127 -21.52 -12.79 -9.27
N SER A 128 -22.67 -12.27 -9.70
CA SER A 128 -23.17 -10.97 -9.24
C SER A 128 -23.56 -10.97 -7.77
N THR A 129 -23.81 -12.15 -7.19
CA THR A 129 -24.04 -12.32 -5.75
C THR A 129 -22.76 -12.45 -4.92
N LEU A 130 -21.61 -12.65 -5.57
CA LEU A 130 -20.32 -12.77 -4.90
C LEU A 130 -19.63 -11.40 -4.79
N THR A 131 -19.34 -10.99 -3.56
CA THR A 131 -18.59 -9.76 -3.25
C THR A 131 -17.19 -10.07 -2.77
N ASP A 132 -16.24 -9.19 -3.07
CA ASP A 132 -14.90 -9.26 -2.48
C ASP A 132 -14.91 -8.78 -1.01
N ALA A 133 -13.75 -8.83 -0.35
CA ALA A 133 -13.60 -8.40 1.04
C ALA A 133 -13.90 -6.90 1.27
N THR A 134 -14.02 -6.10 0.21
CA THR A 134 -14.39 -4.69 0.25
C THR A 134 -15.87 -4.45 -0.06
N GLY A 135 -16.64 -5.52 -0.29
CA GLY A 135 -18.05 -5.45 -0.64
C GLY A 135 -18.31 -5.11 -2.12
N LYS A 136 -17.27 -5.09 -2.97
CA LYS A 136 -17.44 -4.82 -4.39
C LYS A 136 -17.83 -6.08 -5.15
N PRO A 137 -18.74 -5.99 -6.14
CA PRO A 137 -19.09 -7.13 -6.99
C PRO A 137 -17.85 -7.63 -7.73
N LEU A 138 -17.62 -8.94 -7.73
CA LEU A 138 -16.49 -9.56 -8.46
C LEU A 138 -16.51 -9.22 -9.97
N LEU A 139 -17.68 -8.88 -10.49
CA LEU A 139 -17.94 -8.51 -11.88
C LEU A 139 -17.33 -7.15 -12.28
N GLU A 140 -17.17 -6.21 -11.35
CA GLU A 140 -16.48 -4.94 -11.63
C GLU A 140 -14.98 -5.14 -11.82
N PHE A 141 -14.39 -6.08 -11.06
CA PHE A 141 -12.99 -6.46 -11.21
C PHE A 141 -12.72 -7.06 -12.61
N LEU A 142 -13.64 -7.90 -13.09
CA LEU A 142 -13.61 -8.50 -14.43
C LEU A 142 -13.67 -7.48 -15.58
N ALA A 143 -14.44 -6.41 -15.41
CA ALA A 143 -14.61 -5.39 -16.43
C ALA A 143 -13.41 -4.42 -16.50
N SER A 144 -12.53 -4.46 -15.49
CA SER A 144 -11.45 -3.49 -15.31
C SER A 144 -10.11 -3.92 -15.91
N ASP A 145 -10.08 -4.95 -16.77
CA ASP A 145 -8.83 -5.49 -17.31
C ASP A 145 -8.03 -4.38 -18.05
N PRO A 146 -6.93 -3.87 -17.46
CA PRO A 146 -6.09 -2.94 -18.17
C PRO A 146 -5.40 -3.76 -19.25
N ALA A 147 -5.71 -3.43 -20.51
CA ALA A 147 -5.22 -4.08 -21.72
C ALA A 147 -3.80 -4.64 -21.53
N ASP A 148 -3.64 -5.91 -21.89
CA ASP A 148 -2.48 -6.81 -21.75
C ASP A 148 -1.25 -6.30 -22.53
N GLY A 149 -0.87 -5.04 -22.33
CA GLY A 149 0.36 -4.44 -22.78
C GLY A 149 1.44 -4.76 -21.77
N PHE A 150 2.48 -5.44 -22.21
CA PHE A 150 3.78 -5.28 -21.60
C PHE A 150 4.11 -3.79 -21.74
N HIS A 151 3.76 -3.00 -20.73
CA HIS A 151 4.33 -1.68 -20.57
C HIS A 151 5.81 -1.92 -20.29
N ASP A 152 6.59 -1.92 -21.37
CA ASP A 152 8.01 -1.60 -21.36
C ASP A 152 8.10 -0.11 -21.01
N ASP A 153 7.64 0.22 -19.80
CA ASP A 153 7.63 1.58 -19.29
C ASP A 153 9.02 1.86 -18.76
N GLU A 154 9.90 2.28 -19.67
CA GLU A 154 11.06 3.07 -19.29
C GLU A 154 10.65 4.43 -18.70
N THR A 155 9.39 4.86 -18.78
CA THR A 155 8.97 6.15 -18.24
C THR A 155 7.46 6.25 -18.02
N ARG A 156 6.95 5.87 -16.84
CA ARG A 156 5.77 6.52 -16.22
C ARG A 156 5.53 6.06 -14.79
N ASP A 157 6.36 6.61 -13.91
CA ASP A 157 6.00 6.83 -12.52
C ASP A 157 4.68 7.61 -12.45
N ARG A 158 3.68 7.08 -11.73
CA ARG A 158 2.72 7.94 -11.03
C ARG A 158 3.39 8.45 -9.76
N GLN A 159 4.40 9.28 -9.96
CA GLN A 159 4.97 10.12 -8.92
C GLN A 159 3.98 11.25 -8.59
N PRO A 160 4.01 11.80 -7.36
CA PRO A 160 3.42 13.10 -7.08
C PRO A 160 3.84 14.10 -8.17
N SER A 161 2.95 15.01 -8.57
CA SER A 161 3.14 15.89 -9.74
C SER A 161 4.26 16.91 -9.57
N SER A 162 4.98 16.89 -8.46
CA SER A 162 6.26 17.55 -8.31
C SER A 162 7.32 16.50 -7.94
N SER A 163 8.37 16.42 -8.75
CA SER A 163 9.63 15.93 -8.22
C SER A 163 10.00 16.90 -7.09
N PRO A 164 10.22 16.43 -5.84
CA PRO A 164 10.76 17.31 -4.82
C PRO A 164 12.04 17.95 -5.38
N PRO A 165 12.30 19.24 -5.10
CA PRO A 165 13.50 19.91 -5.61
C PRO A 165 14.73 19.05 -5.31
N ASP A 166 15.69 18.95 -6.25
CA ASP A 166 16.92 18.16 -6.13
C ASP A 166 17.73 18.44 -4.84
N THR A 167 17.40 19.54 -4.15
CA THR A 167 17.98 19.97 -2.87
C THR A 167 17.35 19.32 -1.63
N TRP A 168 16.28 18.53 -1.76
CA TRP A 168 15.53 17.99 -0.63
C TRP A 168 15.76 16.49 -0.41
N ALA A 169 16.61 16.14 0.56
CA ALA A 169 17.04 14.78 0.83
C ALA A 169 16.07 13.91 1.68
N TYR A 170 14.82 14.36 1.91
CA TYR A 170 13.91 13.77 2.90
C TYR A 170 12.55 13.38 2.32
N SER A 171 12.00 12.24 2.77
CA SER A 171 10.60 11.85 2.51
C SER A 171 9.69 12.37 3.62
N TYR A 172 8.50 12.88 3.27
CA TYR A 172 7.50 13.35 4.23
C TYR A 172 6.21 12.51 4.18
N LEU A 173 5.37 12.61 5.21
CA LEU A 173 4.12 11.84 5.31
C LEU A 173 2.90 12.65 4.91
N LEU A 174 1.93 12.00 4.26
CA LEU A 174 0.64 12.59 3.91
C LEU A 174 -0.49 11.78 4.54
N LEU A 175 -1.32 12.43 5.36
CA LEU A 175 -2.47 11.83 6.03
C LEU A 175 -3.77 12.41 5.46
N GLY A 176 -4.28 11.78 4.40
CA GLY A 176 -5.50 12.24 3.73
C GLY A 176 -5.34 13.56 2.97
N SER A 177 -4.12 14.09 2.86
CA SER A 177 -3.79 15.33 2.16
C SER A 177 -3.11 15.02 0.83
N THR A 178 -3.30 15.90 -0.16
CA THR A 178 -2.54 15.91 -1.42
C THR A 178 -1.59 17.10 -1.51
N CYS A 179 -1.36 17.80 -0.40
CA CYS A 179 -0.52 18.98 -0.34
C CYS A 179 0.96 18.61 -0.51
N ASP A 180 1.62 19.25 -1.47
CA ASP A 180 3.04 19.06 -1.79
C ASP A 180 3.83 20.36 -1.58
N ASP A 181 3.43 21.16 -0.58
CA ASP A 181 4.13 22.41 -0.23
C ASP A 181 5.36 22.09 0.61
N VAL A 182 6.39 21.67 -0.12
CA VAL A 182 7.69 21.28 0.43
C VAL A 182 8.28 22.42 1.26
N ALA A 183 8.30 23.67 0.77
CA ALA A 183 8.88 24.80 1.48
C ALA A 183 8.25 25.03 2.86
N ARG A 184 6.92 24.96 2.95
CA ARG A 184 6.20 25.08 4.23
C ARG A 184 6.54 23.93 5.18
N LEU A 185 6.75 22.73 4.65
CA LEU A 185 7.15 21.59 5.48
C LEU A 185 8.58 21.73 6.05
N ALA A 186 9.51 22.36 5.35
CA ALA A 186 10.84 22.70 5.92
C ALA A 186 10.69 23.65 7.10
N GLN A 187 9.90 24.72 6.92
CA GLN A 187 9.67 25.69 7.98
C GLN A 187 9.09 25.01 9.21
N TRP A 188 8.15 24.08 8.99
CA TRP A 188 7.57 23.27 10.06
C TRP A 188 8.60 22.39 10.77
N GLN A 189 9.42 21.66 10.00
CA GLN A 189 10.46 20.78 10.55
C GLN A 189 11.53 21.55 11.32
N GLU A 190 12.02 22.67 10.77
CA GLU A 190 13.03 23.49 11.39
C GLU A 190 12.51 24.10 12.70
N GLY A 191 11.29 24.66 12.68
CA GLY A 191 10.64 25.19 13.86
C GLY A 191 10.50 24.14 14.97
N LEU A 192 10.02 22.95 14.62
CA LEU A 192 9.92 21.84 15.58
C LEU A 192 11.29 21.38 16.10
N ALA A 193 12.31 21.29 15.24
CA ALA A 193 13.65 20.89 15.66
C ALA A 193 14.25 21.88 16.68
N GLN A 194 13.96 23.17 16.50
CA GLN A 194 14.36 24.20 17.47
C GLN A 194 13.56 24.09 18.77
N ALA A 195 12.23 23.95 18.70
CA ALA A 195 11.34 23.88 19.86
C ALA A 195 11.48 22.60 20.70
N LEU A 196 11.91 21.49 20.08
CA LEU A 196 12.15 20.21 20.73
C LEU A 196 13.58 20.07 21.26
N ARG A 197 14.47 21.03 20.97
CA ARG A 197 15.86 21.00 21.47
C ARG A 197 15.87 20.99 23.00
N GLY A 198 16.54 20.02 23.59
CA GLY A 198 16.60 19.83 25.05
C GLY A 198 15.46 18.99 25.64
N ARG A 199 14.55 18.48 24.81
CA ARG A 199 13.59 17.42 25.19
C ARG A 199 14.17 16.05 24.86
N GLU A 200 13.65 14.98 25.47
CA GLU A 200 14.06 13.59 25.22
C GLU A 200 13.59 13.04 23.85
N ILE A 201 13.34 13.91 22.86
CA ILE A 201 12.90 13.53 21.53
C ILE A 201 14.10 13.70 20.59
N SER A 202 14.81 12.59 20.35
CA SER A 202 16.02 12.57 19.51
C SER A 202 15.73 12.42 18.02
N GLY A 203 14.48 12.15 17.63
CA GLY A 203 14.07 11.99 16.25
C GLY A 203 12.57 12.15 16.09
N PHE A 204 12.16 12.80 14.99
CA PHE A 204 10.75 13.00 14.66
C PHE A 204 10.55 13.11 13.15
N THR A 205 9.30 13.01 12.74
CA THR A 205 8.88 13.11 11.32
C THR A 205 7.86 14.22 11.16
N VAL A 206 7.79 14.81 9.98
CA VAL A 206 6.79 15.82 9.62
C VAL A 206 5.94 15.38 8.43
N GLY A 207 4.74 15.94 8.34
CA GLY A 207 3.83 15.67 7.23
C GLY A 207 2.69 16.67 7.12
N PHE A 208 1.83 16.49 6.11
CA PHE A 208 0.56 17.19 6.00
C PHE A 208 -0.62 16.29 6.34
N HIS A 209 -1.71 16.87 6.84
CA HIS A 209 -2.98 16.16 7.00
C HIS A 209 -4.19 16.99 6.54
N ALA A 210 -5.25 16.28 6.15
CA ALA A 210 -6.60 16.82 5.91
C ALA A 210 -7.68 15.99 6.63
N ALA A 211 -7.28 15.22 7.65
CA ALA A 211 -8.15 14.27 8.36
C ALA A 211 -9.19 14.93 9.30
N GLY A 212 -9.30 16.26 9.32
CA GLY A 212 -10.22 17.05 10.15
C GLY A 212 -9.68 18.46 10.41
N ASP A 213 -10.45 19.30 11.10
CA ASP A 213 -10.18 20.75 11.22
C ASP A 213 -9.10 21.14 12.25
N ALA A 214 -8.45 20.17 12.89
CA ALA A 214 -7.38 20.46 13.84
C ALA A 214 -6.20 21.10 13.09
N PRO A 215 -5.56 22.16 13.63
CA PRO A 215 -4.50 22.85 12.89
C PRO A 215 -3.20 22.03 12.79
N PHE A 216 -3.00 21.08 13.71
CA PHE A 216 -1.93 20.10 13.67
C PHE A 216 -2.38 18.80 14.35
N LEU A 217 -1.67 17.72 14.07
CA LEU A 217 -1.79 16.43 14.78
C LEU A 217 -0.42 15.92 15.19
N VAL A 218 -0.34 15.34 16.39
CA VAL A 218 0.84 14.60 16.85
C VAL A 218 0.46 13.15 16.99
N ALA A 219 1.13 12.30 16.22
CA ALA A 219 0.98 10.85 16.26
C ALA A 219 2.30 10.19 16.64
N LYS A 220 2.27 8.88 16.87
CA LYS A 220 3.47 8.06 17.00
C LYS A 220 3.45 6.98 15.93
N ASP A 221 4.53 6.87 15.18
CA ASP A 221 4.79 5.78 14.25
C ASP A 221 6.03 5.02 14.73
N LEU A 222 5.85 3.75 15.10
CA LEU A 222 6.92 2.90 15.64
C LEU A 222 7.70 3.55 16.80
N GLY A 223 7.00 4.29 17.66
CA GLY A 223 7.60 5.02 18.79
C GLY A 223 8.23 6.36 18.42
N THR A 224 8.34 6.69 17.14
CA THR A 224 8.82 7.99 16.67
C THR A 224 7.66 8.98 16.56
N PRO A 225 7.74 10.18 17.17
CA PRO A 225 6.70 11.19 17.02
C PRO A 225 6.63 11.71 15.58
N VAL A 226 5.40 11.84 15.09
CA VAL A 226 5.07 12.38 13.77
C VAL A 226 4.19 13.60 13.95
N PHE A 227 4.64 14.73 13.41
CA PHE A 227 3.97 16.02 13.51
C PHE A 227 3.35 16.37 12.15
N PHE A 228 2.04 16.25 12.05
CA PHE A 228 1.32 16.66 10.87
C PHE A 228 0.84 18.10 11.02
N LEU A 229 1.07 18.93 9.99
CA LEU A 229 0.47 20.24 9.84
C LEU A 229 -0.79 20.11 8.97
N HIS A 230 -1.87 20.82 9.31
CA HIS A 230 -3.04 20.81 8.43
C HIS A 230 -2.73 21.53 7.11
N GLU A 231 -3.21 21.00 5.99
CA GLU A 231 -2.83 21.50 4.66
C GLU A 231 -3.21 22.97 4.39
N ASP A 232 -4.24 23.48 5.06
CA ASP A 232 -4.66 24.89 4.95
C ASP A 232 -3.98 25.84 5.96
N GLN A 233 -3.15 25.32 6.87
CA GLN A 233 -2.56 26.14 7.94
C GLN A 233 -1.18 26.69 7.55
N PRO A 234 -0.88 27.96 7.87
CA PRO A 234 0.48 28.47 7.79
C PRO A 234 1.32 27.92 8.96
N VAL A 235 2.64 27.89 8.78
CA VAL A 235 3.55 27.61 9.89
C VAL A 235 3.71 28.89 10.73
N THR A 236 3.35 28.82 12.01
CA THR A 236 3.55 29.91 12.97
C THR A 236 4.28 29.43 14.21
N GLU A 237 4.93 30.34 14.93
CA GLU A 237 5.64 30.02 16.18
C GLU A 237 4.70 29.45 17.25
N GLU A 238 3.45 29.93 17.31
CA GLU A 238 2.44 29.43 18.25
C GLU A 238 2.07 27.97 17.95
N LEU A 239 1.90 27.63 16.66
CA LEU A 239 1.61 26.26 16.24
C LEU A 239 2.78 25.32 16.53
N ILE A 240 4.01 25.77 16.27
CA ILE A 240 5.23 25.02 16.58
C ILE A 240 5.31 24.72 18.08
N ALA A 241 5.12 25.75 18.92
CA ALA A 241 5.18 25.61 20.37
C ALA A 241 4.06 24.70 20.91
N ALA A 242 2.83 24.84 20.37
CA ALA A 242 1.70 24.00 20.73
C ALA A 242 1.94 22.53 20.38
N ALA A 243 2.42 22.26 19.15
CA ALA A 243 2.73 20.91 18.71
C ALA A 243 3.88 20.28 19.49
N ALA A 244 4.97 21.02 19.72
CA ALA A 244 6.08 20.56 20.54
C ALA A 244 5.64 20.20 21.97
N THR A 245 4.73 20.99 22.55
CA THR A 245 4.16 20.72 23.87
C THR A 245 3.28 19.47 23.87
N ALA A 246 2.47 19.26 22.84
CA ALA A 246 1.64 18.07 22.71
C ALA A 246 2.43 16.74 22.56
N ALA A 247 3.74 16.82 22.25
CA ALA A 247 4.61 15.65 22.14
C ALA A 247 5.28 15.20 23.45
N GLY A 248 5.29 16.06 24.49
CA GLY A 248 5.81 15.75 25.82
C GLY A 248 4.74 15.18 26.74
#